data_AF-A0A7S1SKS3-F1
#
_entry.id   AF-A0A7S1SKS3-F1
#
_cell.length_a   1.000
_cell.length_b   1.000
_cell.length_c   1.000
_cell.angle_alpha   90.00
_cell.angle_beta   90.00
_cell.angle_gamma   90.00
#
_symmetry.space_group_name_H-M   'P 1'
#
loop_
_entity.id
_entity.type
_entity.pdbx_description
1 polymer ?
#
loop_
_entity_poly.entity_id
_entity_poly.type
_entity_poly.pdbx_seq_one_letter_code
_entity_poly.pdbx_strand_id
1 'polypeptide(L)'
;HPCTPAVGGPAKSQLVHEVDALGGEIGKMADRCYLQKRILNSSKGPAVWALRAQTDKLQYAREMRSVLENTENLSIREAMVTDIEIGANDEVTGVSTFWGISFRAPAVVLTTGTFMNGVIWV
;
A
#
# COMPACT_ATOMS: atom_id res chain seq x y z
N HIS A 1 -10.46 10.03 8.24
CA HIS A 1 -11.17 8.75 8.42
C HIS A 1 -10.49 7.65 7.60
N PRO A 2 -9.92 6.58 8.19
CA PRO A 2 -9.45 5.46 7.39
C PRO A 2 -10.67 4.76 6.77
N CYS A 3 -10.70 4.72 5.44
CA CYS A 3 -11.80 4.20 4.62
C CYS A 3 -12.25 2.77 5.01
N THR A 4 -13.42 2.40 4.50
CA THR A 4 -14.09 1.12 4.72
C THR A 4 -13.15 -0.06 4.43
N PRO A 5 -13.15 -1.12 5.26
CA PRO A 5 -12.28 -2.29 5.08
C PRO A 5 -12.79 -3.24 3.99
N ALA A 6 -12.88 -2.72 2.78
CA ALA A 6 -13.26 -3.49 1.61
C ALA A 6 -12.19 -3.34 0.54
N VAL A 7 -11.67 -4.47 0.08
CA VAL A 7 -10.76 -4.56 -1.07
C VAL A 7 -11.60 -4.95 -2.30
N GLY A 8 -11.41 -4.22 -3.40
CA GLY A 8 -12.15 -4.43 -4.64
C GLY A 8 -13.42 -3.58 -4.78
N GLY A 9 -14.39 -4.08 -5.56
CA GLY A 9 -15.56 -3.33 -6.04
C GLY A 9 -15.49 -3.00 -7.54
N PRO A 10 -16.51 -2.33 -8.10
CA PRO A 10 -16.51 -1.97 -9.52
C PRO A 10 -15.28 -1.10 -9.84
N ALA A 11 -14.58 -1.40 -10.94
CA ALA A 11 -13.26 -0.86 -11.34
C ALA A 11 -12.06 -1.23 -10.43
N LYS A 12 -12.23 -1.27 -9.11
CA LYS A 12 -11.14 -1.58 -8.16
C LYS A 12 -10.74 -3.07 -8.16
N SER A 13 -11.69 -3.97 -8.47
CA SER A 13 -11.41 -5.40 -8.61
C SER A 13 -10.44 -5.69 -9.73
N GLN A 14 -10.58 -5.00 -10.87
CA GLN A 14 -9.69 -5.18 -12.01
C GLN A 14 -8.27 -4.72 -11.70
N LEU A 15 -8.11 -3.58 -11.04
CA LEU A 15 -6.81 -3.11 -10.55
C LEU A 15 -6.17 -4.09 -9.54
N VAL A 16 -6.97 -4.66 -8.63
CA VAL A 16 -6.49 -5.69 -7.69
C VAL A 16 -5.98 -6.91 -8.45
N HIS A 17 -6.68 -7.35 -9.51
CA HIS A 17 -6.23 -8.45 -10.36
C HIS A 17 -4.97 -8.12 -11.17
N GLU A 18 -4.84 -6.90 -11.69
CA GLU A 18 -3.64 -6.46 -12.39
C GLU A 18 -2.42 -6.44 -11.48
N VAL A 19 -2.56 -5.91 -10.26
CA VAL A 19 -1.48 -5.89 -9.27
C VAL A 19 -1.08 -7.31 -8.86
N ASP A 20 -2.06 -8.20 -8.67
CA ASP A 20 -1.80 -9.61 -8.34
C ASP A 20 -1.08 -10.34 -9.50
N ALA A 21 -1.47 -10.08 -10.76
CA ALA A 21 -0.82 -10.63 -11.94
C ALA A 21 0.63 -10.14 -12.11
N LEU A 22 0.93 -8.91 -11.66
CA LEU A 22 2.30 -8.38 -11.60
C LEU A 22 3.10 -8.91 -10.40
N GLY A 23 2.52 -9.80 -9.59
CA GLY A 23 3.16 -10.41 -8.43
C GLY A 23 3.00 -9.61 -7.13
N GLY A 24 2.10 -8.63 -7.10
CA GLY A 24 1.81 -7.84 -5.92
C GLY A 24 1.03 -8.61 -4.85
N GLU A 25 1.20 -8.21 -3.59
CA GLU A 25 0.67 -8.94 -2.44
C GLU A 25 -0.82 -8.65 -2.15
N ILE A 26 -1.42 -7.65 -2.80
CA ILE A 26 -2.77 -7.20 -2.48
C ILE A 26 -3.85 -8.27 -2.70
N GLY A 27 -3.74 -9.07 -3.77
CA GLY A 27 -4.68 -10.15 -4.08
C GLY A 27 -4.58 -11.29 -3.06
N LYS A 28 -3.34 -11.78 -2.83
CA LYS A 28 -3.04 -12.79 -1.80
C LYS A 28 -3.51 -12.38 -0.40
N MET A 29 -3.30 -11.12 0.00
CA MET A 29 -3.73 -10.63 1.32
C MET A 29 -5.25 -10.50 1.42
N ALA A 30 -5.92 -10.05 0.35
CA ALA A 30 -7.39 -10.05 0.29
C ALA A 30 -7.96 -11.47 0.39
N ASP A 31 -7.26 -12.46 -0.14
CA ASP A 31 -7.64 -13.88 -0.08
C ASP A 31 -7.33 -14.56 1.25
N ARG A 32 -6.33 -14.11 2.01
CA ARG A 32 -6.04 -14.63 3.35
C ARG A 32 -6.90 -14.00 4.44
N CYS A 33 -7.19 -12.70 4.33
CA CYS A 33 -7.85 -11.93 5.38
C CYS A 33 -9.33 -11.67 5.12
N TYR A 34 -9.98 -12.44 4.24
CA TYR A 34 -11.39 -12.23 3.93
C TYR A 34 -12.29 -12.69 5.07
N LEU A 35 -13.22 -11.81 5.43
CA LEU A 35 -14.37 -12.15 6.28
C LEU A 35 -15.58 -12.51 5.42
N GLN A 36 -15.78 -11.79 4.32
CA GLN A 36 -16.89 -12.01 3.40
C GLN A 36 -16.48 -11.64 1.97
N LYS A 37 -16.67 -12.56 1.02
CA LYS A 37 -16.51 -12.28 -0.42
C LYS A 37 -17.86 -12.32 -1.11
N ARG A 38 -18.12 -11.34 -1.99
CA ARG A 38 -19.28 -11.33 -2.88
C ARG A 38 -18.85 -10.87 -4.27
N ILE A 39 -19.39 -11.54 -5.30
CA ILE A 39 -19.33 -11.06 -6.67
C ILE A 39 -20.49 -10.07 -6.85
N LEU A 40 -20.15 -8.82 -7.14
CA LEU A 40 -21.11 -7.80 -7.53
C LEU A 40 -21.43 -7.96 -9.03
N ASN A 41 -22.65 -7.59 -9.42
CA ASN A 41 -23.16 -7.71 -10.79
C ASN A 41 -23.16 -9.15 -11.34
N SER A 42 -23.27 -10.17 -10.49
CA SER A 42 -23.37 -11.57 -10.92
C SER A 42 -24.57 -11.85 -11.84
N SER A 43 -25.63 -11.04 -11.74
CA SER A 43 -26.80 -11.08 -12.61
C SER A 43 -26.58 -10.43 -13.98
N LYS A 44 -25.47 -9.73 -14.18
CA LYS A 44 -25.05 -9.16 -15.47
C LYS A 44 -23.92 -10.03 -16.05
N GLY A 45 -23.66 -9.90 -17.35
CA GLY A 45 -22.67 -10.73 -18.05
C GLY A 45 -21.26 -10.68 -17.43
N PRO A 46 -20.40 -11.68 -17.73
CA PRO A 46 -19.11 -11.87 -17.06
C PRO A 46 -18.16 -10.66 -17.17
N ALA A 47 -18.32 -9.82 -18.19
CA ALA A 47 -17.51 -8.62 -18.40
C ALA A 47 -17.69 -7.53 -17.32
N VAL A 48 -18.74 -7.59 -16.50
CA VAL A 48 -19.01 -6.57 -15.45
C VAL A 48 -18.97 -7.14 -14.03
N TRP A 49 -18.54 -8.39 -13.88
CA TRP A 49 -18.37 -9.02 -12.57
C TRP A 49 -17.26 -8.31 -11.80
N ALA A 50 -17.56 -7.94 -10.56
CA ALA A 50 -16.61 -7.27 -9.69
C ALA A 50 -16.52 -7.98 -8.34
N LEU A 51 -15.35 -8.53 -8.03
CA LEU A 51 -15.11 -9.13 -6.72
C LEU A 51 -15.01 -8.03 -5.65
N ARG A 52 -15.75 -8.22 -4.55
CA ARG A 52 -15.63 -7.40 -3.35
C ARG A 52 -15.38 -8.30 -2.16
N ALA A 53 -14.22 -8.13 -1.54
CA ALA A 53 -13.85 -8.80 -0.29
C ALA A 53 -13.92 -7.78 0.85
N GLN A 54 -14.70 -8.08 1.88
CA GLN A 54 -14.54 -7.44 3.17
C GLN A 54 -13.42 -8.15 3.91
N THR A 55 -12.47 -7.38 4.41
CA THR A 55 -11.28 -7.90 5.08
C THR A 55 -11.22 -7.42 6.52
N ASP A 56 -10.67 -8.22 7.42
CA ASP A 56 -10.38 -7.74 8.77
C ASP A 56 -9.19 -6.78 8.72
N LYS A 57 -9.35 -5.53 9.20
CA LYS A 57 -8.27 -4.53 9.19
C LYS A 57 -7.06 -4.95 10.00
N LEU A 58 -7.29 -5.55 11.16
CA LEU A 58 -6.23 -5.92 12.09
C LEU A 58 -5.46 -7.13 11.58
N GLN A 59 -6.19 -8.14 11.07
CA GLN A 59 -5.56 -9.31 10.47
C GLN A 59 -4.77 -8.93 9.22
N TYR A 60 -5.36 -8.11 8.34
CA TYR A 60 -4.69 -7.63 7.12
C TYR A 60 -3.39 -6.89 7.44
N ALA A 61 -3.41 -5.98 8.43
CA ALA A 61 -2.21 -5.25 8.83
C ALA A 61 -1.11 -6.16 9.40
N ARG A 62 -1.49 -7.17 10.20
CA ARG A 62 -0.54 -8.13 10.79
C ARG A 62 0.10 -9.02 9.73
N GLU A 63 -0.71 -9.61 8.85
CA GLU A 63 -0.22 -10.48 7.77
C GLU A 63 0.66 -9.70 6.80
N MET A 64 0.24 -8.50 6.40
CA MET A 64 1.03 -7.64 5.51
C MET A 64 2.38 -7.29 6.15
N ARG A 65 2.40 -6.95 7.44
CA ARG A 65 3.66 -6.69 8.16
C ARG A 65 4.56 -7.91 8.16
N SER A 66 4.02 -9.10 8.41
CA SER A 66 4.79 -10.34 8.38
C SER A 66 5.39 -10.62 7.00
N VAL A 67 4.63 -10.37 5.92
CA VAL A 67 5.15 -10.52 4.55
C VAL A 67 6.30 -9.55 4.29
N LEU A 68 6.13 -8.28 4.65
CA LEU A 68 7.18 -7.28 4.46
C LEU A 68 8.44 -7.61 5.29
N GLU A 69 8.29 -8.06 6.54
CA GLU A 69 9.41 -8.46 7.39
C GLU A 69 10.17 -9.69 6.86
N ASN A 70 9.51 -10.56 6.10
CA ASN A 70 10.11 -11.76 5.51
C ASN A 70 10.52 -11.58 4.03
N THR A 71 10.40 -10.37 3.47
CA THR A 71 10.80 -10.11 2.07
C THR A 71 12.30 -9.91 1.97
N GLU A 72 12.98 -10.71 1.14
CA GLU A 72 14.41 -10.56 0.89
C GLU A 72 14.74 -9.17 0.30
N ASN A 73 15.88 -8.60 0.70
CA ASN A 73 16.34 -7.26 0.31
C ASN A 73 15.43 -6.09 0.75
N LEU A 74 14.42 -6.34 1.60
CA LEU A 74 13.62 -5.30 2.21
C LEU A 74 14.05 -5.08 3.66
N SER A 75 14.36 -3.82 4.00
CA SER A 75 14.65 -3.41 5.37
C SER A 75 13.64 -2.38 5.82
N ILE A 76 12.96 -2.66 6.93
CA ILE A 76 11.93 -1.78 7.50
C ILE A 76 12.55 -1.01 8.65
N ARG A 77 12.42 0.32 8.60
CA ARG A 77 12.91 1.23 9.65
C ARG A 77 11.84 2.26 9.95
N GLU A 78 11.50 2.39 11.23
CA GLU A 78 10.64 3.48 11.69
C GLU A 78 11.50 4.73 11.86
N ALA A 79 11.32 5.70 10.96
CA ALA A 79 11.97 7.00 11.03
C ALA A 79 11.11 8.07 10.35
N MET A 80 11.17 9.29 10.88
CA MET A 80 10.53 10.45 10.24
C MET A 80 11.53 11.08 9.27
N VAL A 81 11.24 10.97 7.97
CA VAL A 81 11.99 11.66 6.92
C VAL A 81 11.58 13.13 6.93
N THR A 82 12.56 14.03 7.04
CA THR A 82 12.35 15.48 7.09
C THR A 82 12.76 16.18 5.82
N ASP A 83 13.76 15.67 5.11
CA ASP A 83 14.26 16.28 3.88
C ASP A 83 14.80 15.23 2.90
N ILE A 84 14.92 15.63 1.64
CA ILE A 84 15.49 14.81 0.57
C ILE A 84 16.84 15.43 0.21
N GLU A 85 17.89 14.62 0.20
CA GLU A 85 19.22 15.09 -0.19
C GLU A 85 19.31 15.13 -1.72
N ILE A 86 19.61 16.32 -2.25
CA ILE A 86 19.80 16.56 -3.68
C ILE A 86 21.26 16.94 -3.92
N GLY A 87 21.90 16.23 -4.84
CA GLY A 87 23.28 16.44 -5.26
C GLY A 87 23.44 17.67 -6.17
N ALA A 88 24.68 17.96 -6.54
CA ALA A 88 25.02 19.14 -7.36
C ALA A 88 24.43 19.14 -8.78
N ASN A 89 23.98 17.98 -9.27
CA ASN A 89 23.40 17.79 -10.60
C ASN A 89 21.87 17.57 -10.57
N ASP A 90 21.17 18.05 -9.53
CA ASP A 90 19.74 17.78 -9.28
C ASP A 90 19.40 16.28 -9.14
N GLU A 91 20.39 15.45 -8.80
CA GLU A 91 20.22 14.01 -8.58
C GLU A 91 19.84 13.73 -7.12
N VAL A 92 18.91 12.80 -6.89
CA VAL A 92 18.55 12.39 -5.53
C VAL A 92 19.67 11.50 -4.98
N THR A 93 20.28 11.92 -3.87
CA THR A 93 21.38 11.17 -3.22
C THR A 93 20.91 10.41 -1.98
N GLY A 94 19.75 10.76 -1.44
CA GLY A 94 19.22 10.11 -0.24
C GLY A 94 18.09 10.88 0.44
N VAL A 95 17.82 10.51 1.69
CA VAL A 95 16.86 11.17 2.57
C VAL A 95 17.49 11.44 3.93
N SER A 96 17.16 12.58 4.52
CA SER A 96 17.52 12.92 5.89
C SER A 96 16.32 12.69 6.81
N THR A 97 16.61 12.23 8.02
CA THR A 97 15.60 12.01 9.04
C THR A 97 15.68 13.04 10.16
N PHE A 98 14.58 13.22 10.88
CA PHE A 98 14.46 14.15 12.00
C PHE A 98 15.57 13.97 13.06
N TRP A 99 16.05 12.74 13.22
CA TRP A 99 17.10 12.39 14.19
C TRP A 99 18.52 12.68 13.70
N GLY A 100 18.68 13.35 12.54
CA GLY A 100 19.98 13.68 11.96
C GLY A 100 20.67 12.50 11.27
N ILE A 101 19.98 11.38 11.07
CA ILE A 101 20.49 10.23 10.31
C ILE A 101 20.12 10.43 8.84
N SER A 102 21.08 10.28 7.93
CA SER A 102 20.85 10.25 6.49
C SER A 102 20.95 8.83 5.93
N PHE A 103 20.03 8.51 5.01
CA PHE A 103 19.99 7.26 4.26
C PHE A 103 20.29 7.56 2.80
N ARG A 104 21.39 7.02 2.28
CA ARG A 104 21.74 7.17 0.88
C ARG A 104 20.98 6.18 0.02
N ALA A 105 20.38 6.68 -1.06
CA ALA A 105 19.65 5.87 -2.02
C ALA A 105 19.74 6.52 -3.41
N PRO A 106 19.95 5.73 -4.48
CA PRO A 106 19.99 6.24 -5.85
C PRO A 106 18.61 6.65 -6.37
N ALA A 107 17.55 6.17 -5.72
CA ALA A 107 16.17 6.51 -6.02
C ALA A 107 15.35 6.50 -4.74
N VAL A 108 14.44 7.47 -4.60
CA VAL A 108 13.56 7.62 -3.45
C VAL A 108 12.13 7.67 -3.95
N VAL A 109 11.25 6.84 -3.38
CA VAL A 109 9.82 6.85 -3.68
C VAL A 109 9.07 7.49 -2.51
N LEU A 110 8.37 8.59 -2.78
CA LEU A 110 7.60 9.31 -1.76
C LEU A 110 6.19 8.74 -1.65
N THR A 111 5.89 8.11 -0.51
CA THR A 111 4.56 7.57 -0.19
C THR A 111 4.00 8.20 1.08
N THR A 112 4.01 9.53 1.15
CA THR A 112 3.67 10.30 2.37
C THR A 112 2.18 10.26 2.74
N GLY A 113 1.33 9.65 1.92
CA GLY A 113 -0.09 9.49 2.18
C GLY A 113 -0.74 10.84 2.54
N THR A 114 -1.51 10.87 3.63
CA THR A 114 -2.09 12.12 4.17
C THR A 114 -1.26 12.73 5.30
N PHE A 115 -0.03 12.25 5.54
CA PHE A 115 0.81 12.71 6.65
C PHE A 115 1.51 14.05 6.34
N MET A 116 1.77 14.35 5.07
CA MET A 116 2.27 15.67 4.67
C MET A 116 1.14 16.71 4.81
N ASN A 117 1.21 17.55 5.84
CA ASN A 117 0.31 18.70 6.04
C ASN A 117 -1.19 18.36 6.06
N GLY A 118 -1.55 17.21 6.63
CA GLY A 118 -2.94 16.82 6.85
C GLY A 118 -3.64 17.74 7.86
N VAL A 119 -4.33 18.78 7.38
CA VAL A 119 -5.25 19.57 8.21
C VAL A 119 -6.46 18.69 8.52
N ILE A 120 -6.56 18.25 9.78
CA ILE A 120 -7.77 17.61 10.28
C ILE A 120 -8.78 18.71 10.56
N TRP A 121 -9.76 18.85 9.66
CA TRP A 121 -10.96 19.62 9.96
C TRP A 121 -11.83 18.78 10.90
N VAL A 122 -11.95 19.24 12.15
CA VAL A 122 -12.89 18.73 13.15
C VAL A 122 -14.21 19.48 13.02
#